data_AF-A0A2P2I5J2-F1
#
_entry.id   AF-A0A2P2I5J2-F1
#
_cell.length_a   1.000
_cell.length_b   1.000
_cell.length_c   1.000
_cell.angle_alpha   90.00
_cell.angle_beta   90.00
_cell.angle_gamma   90.00
#
_symmetry.space_group_name_H-M   'P 1'
#
loop_
_entity.id
_entity.type
_entity.pdbx_description
1 polymer ?
#
loop_
_entity_poly.entity_id
_entity_poly.type
_entity_poly.pdbx_seq_one_letter_code
_entity_poly.pdbx_strand_id
1 'polypeptide(L)'
;HMRDLIRQGLGEDVLLYTTDGCRTNEIRCGKVPEVYATVDFGTGTDMNVAFDVQRLFEPRGPLMNSEFYPGWLDHWGTPHSVVSSEAVATHLDMMLAINASVNVYLMHGGTNFGLTPGSNLVERFMACPTSYDYDAPISEAGDLTEKYMAVRDVIGKYLPLPSMETPTNSSKFAYGTVQLEASGTLTDLAQTLPAQQSDAPMTFEALSLSNGVVIYETVIAVNPYDPAILKFNSVNDRGYVYLDG
;
A
#
# COMPACT_ATOMS: atom_id res chain seq x y z
N HIS A 1 -7.02 23.97 9.19
CA HIS A 1 -8.10 23.60 8.26
C HIS A 1 -8.59 22.17 8.49
N MET A 2 -7.85 21.12 8.11
CA MET A 2 -8.31 19.72 8.30
C MET A 2 -8.67 19.40 9.75
N ARG A 3 -7.80 19.76 10.71
CA ARG A 3 -8.08 19.67 12.16
C ARG A 3 -9.43 20.28 12.54
N ASP A 4 -9.70 21.49 12.06
CA ASP A 4 -10.89 22.26 12.44
C ASP A 4 -12.16 21.66 11.80
N LEU A 5 -12.06 21.16 10.57
CA LEU A 5 -13.15 20.43 9.91
C LEU A 5 -13.47 19.12 10.65
N ILE A 6 -12.45 18.37 11.07
CA ILE A 6 -12.64 17.13 11.82
C ILE A 6 -13.31 17.44 13.17
N ARG A 7 -12.86 18.47 13.89
CA ARG A 7 -13.48 18.90 15.15
C ARG A 7 -14.92 19.38 14.96
N GLN A 8 -15.21 20.08 13.87
CA GLN A 8 -16.59 20.47 13.55
C GLN A 8 -17.51 19.25 13.37
N GLY A 9 -17.00 18.17 12.78
CA GLY A 9 -17.77 16.95 12.54
C GLY A 9 -17.84 15.98 13.72
N LEU A 10 -16.78 15.89 14.53
CA LEU A 10 -16.62 14.87 15.58
C LEU A 10 -16.65 15.41 17.02
N GLY A 11 -16.62 16.73 17.19
CA GLY A 11 -16.52 17.40 18.48
C GLY A 11 -15.08 17.58 18.98
N GLU A 12 -14.93 18.28 20.10
CA GLU A 12 -13.63 18.63 20.69
C GLU A 12 -13.03 17.52 21.57
N ASP A 13 -13.83 16.54 22.00
CA ASP A 13 -13.38 15.48 22.91
C ASP A 13 -12.61 14.34 22.21
N VAL A 14 -12.67 14.27 20.88
CA VAL A 14 -11.97 13.24 20.10
C VAL A 14 -10.47 13.54 20.06
N LEU A 15 -9.66 12.56 20.43
CA LEU A 15 -8.21 12.65 20.30
C LEU A 15 -7.83 12.66 18.82
N LEU A 16 -7.24 13.76 18.37
CA LEU A 16 -6.60 13.86 17.06
C LEU A 16 -5.10 13.64 17.21
N TYR A 17 -4.53 12.87 16.29
CA TYR A 17 -3.08 12.67 16.20
C TYR A 17 -2.60 12.72 14.74
N THR A 18 -1.29 12.99 14.54
CA THR A 18 -0.59 12.84 13.26
C THR A 18 0.46 11.74 13.37
N THR A 19 0.83 11.16 12.23
CA THR A 19 1.93 10.20 12.10
C THR A 19 2.89 10.68 11.04
N ASP A 20 4.16 10.63 11.38
CA ASP A 20 5.25 11.07 10.53
C ASP A 20 6.46 10.15 10.76
N GLY A 21 7.33 10.06 9.75
CA GLY A 21 8.62 9.37 9.90
C GLY A 21 9.44 9.92 11.06
N CYS A 22 10.27 9.07 11.66
CA CYS A 22 11.02 9.37 12.87
C CYS A 22 12.25 10.31 12.65
N ARG A 23 12.21 11.21 11.66
CA ARG A 23 13.22 12.27 11.45
C ARG A 23 12.66 13.64 11.81
N THR A 24 13.48 14.48 12.43
CA THR A 24 13.06 15.81 12.93
C THR A 24 12.41 16.71 11.87
N ASN A 25 12.85 16.62 10.61
CA ASN A 25 12.28 17.42 9.51
C ASN A 25 10.89 16.93 9.07
N GLU A 26 10.59 15.65 9.20
CA GLU A 26 9.29 15.07 8.84
C GLU A 26 8.23 15.54 9.82
N ILE A 27 8.42 15.29 11.12
CA ILE A 27 7.51 15.74 12.17
C ILE A 27 7.37 17.27 12.18
N ARG A 28 8.45 18.02 11.92
CA ARG A 28 8.37 19.48 11.84
C ARG A 28 7.37 19.96 10.77
N CYS A 29 7.29 19.26 9.65
CA CYS A 29 6.38 19.60 8.55
C CYS A 29 4.97 19.01 8.74
N GLY A 30 4.86 17.84 9.37
CA GLY A 30 3.58 17.15 9.58
C GLY A 30 2.82 17.55 10.84
N LYS A 31 3.51 18.01 11.88
CA LYS A 31 2.88 18.39 13.15
C LYS A 31 1.88 19.52 12.97
N VAL A 32 0.68 19.29 13.49
CA VAL A 32 -0.40 20.29 13.53
C VAL A 32 -0.58 20.78 14.98
N PRO A 33 -0.73 22.10 15.23
CA PRO A 33 -1.01 22.60 16.57
C PRO A 33 -2.26 21.96 17.19
N GLU A 34 -2.17 21.62 18.48
CA GLU A 34 -3.25 20.95 19.25
C GLU A 34 -3.64 19.54 18.76
N VAL A 35 -2.78 18.90 17.97
CA VAL A 35 -2.92 17.51 17.51
C VAL A 35 -1.69 16.75 18.00
N TYR A 36 -1.88 15.56 18.56
CA TYR A 36 -0.77 14.79 19.15
C TYR A 36 0.14 14.22 18.07
N ALA A 37 1.45 14.48 18.11
CA ALA A 37 2.36 13.90 17.14
C ALA A 37 2.86 12.51 17.57
N THR A 38 2.72 11.53 16.68
CA THR A 38 3.24 10.16 16.81
C THR A 38 4.27 9.90 15.70
N VAL A 39 5.03 8.81 15.83
CA VAL A 39 6.04 8.43 14.83
C VAL A 39 5.71 7.08 14.20
N ASP A 40 6.27 6.81 13.03
CA ASP A 40 6.34 5.48 12.43
C ASP A 40 7.80 5.00 12.32
N PHE A 41 8.01 3.67 12.46
CA PHE A 41 9.29 3.02 12.20
C PHE A 41 9.19 1.48 12.27
N GLY A 42 10.05 0.78 11.53
CA GLY A 42 10.14 -0.68 11.51
C GLY A 42 11.30 -1.26 12.33
N THR A 43 11.60 -2.55 12.13
CA THR A 43 12.66 -3.30 12.85
C THR A 43 14.09 -2.88 12.49
N GLY A 44 14.28 -1.98 11.52
CA GLY A 44 15.59 -1.47 11.10
C GLY A 44 16.00 -0.17 11.83
N THR A 45 15.15 0.36 12.70
CA THR A 45 15.34 1.66 13.36
C THR A 45 15.62 1.48 14.85
N ASP A 46 16.58 2.24 15.39
CA ASP A 46 16.77 2.34 16.84
C ASP A 46 15.58 3.06 17.48
N MET A 47 14.82 2.34 18.29
CA MET A 47 13.61 2.88 18.93
C MET A 47 13.89 4.06 19.86
N ASN A 48 15.08 4.12 20.49
CA ASN A 48 15.40 5.23 21.38
C ASN A 48 15.54 6.52 20.58
N VAL A 49 16.22 6.44 19.42
CA VAL A 49 16.33 7.56 18.49
C VAL A 49 14.95 7.98 17.98
N ALA A 50 14.11 7.02 17.59
CA ALA A 50 12.78 7.33 17.08
C ALA A 50 11.87 8.02 18.12
N PHE A 51 11.85 7.49 19.35
CA PHE A 51 11.04 8.08 20.42
C PHE A 51 11.64 9.36 21.01
N ASP A 52 12.97 9.54 20.99
CA ASP A 52 13.61 10.81 21.32
C ASP A 52 13.14 11.90 20.34
N VAL A 53 13.06 11.59 19.05
CA VAL A 53 12.50 12.52 18.05
C VAL A 53 11.03 12.82 18.36
N GLN A 54 10.20 11.83 18.71
CA GLN A 54 8.83 12.10 19.16
C GLN A 54 8.82 13.05 20.38
N ARG A 55 9.70 12.85 21.36
CA ARG A 55 9.79 13.66 22.59
C ARG A 55 10.22 15.10 22.36
N LEU A 56 10.97 15.40 21.29
CA LEU A 56 11.26 16.78 20.90
C LEU A 56 10.00 17.58 20.57
N PHE A 57 8.97 16.92 20.04
CA PHE A 57 7.71 17.55 19.63
C PHE A 57 6.57 17.32 20.61
N GLU A 58 6.57 16.19 21.33
CA GLU A 58 5.64 15.86 22.40
C GLU A 58 6.40 15.56 23.71
N PRO A 59 6.81 16.59 24.47
CA PRO A 59 7.56 16.42 25.72
C PRO A 59 6.81 15.63 26.80
N ARG A 60 5.49 15.46 26.63
CA ARG A 60 4.59 14.72 27.53
C ARG A 60 3.62 13.87 26.72
N GLY A 61 2.96 12.92 27.37
CA GLY A 61 2.01 12.00 26.75
C GLY A 61 2.63 10.65 26.36
N PRO A 62 1.85 9.73 25.78
CA PRO A 62 2.29 8.38 25.47
C PRO A 62 3.34 8.35 24.36
N LEU A 63 4.34 7.47 24.48
CA LEU A 63 5.11 7.08 23.29
C LEU A 63 4.19 6.26 22.38
N MET A 64 4.22 6.53 21.08
CA MET A 64 3.37 5.81 20.14
C MET A 64 4.09 5.62 18.81
N ASN A 65 4.29 4.34 18.45
CA ASN A 65 4.62 3.96 17.08
C ASN A 65 3.31 3.61 16.36
N SER A 66 2.86 4.52 15.49
CA SER A 66 1.59 4.40 14.78
C SER A 66 1.67 3.47 13.58
N GLU A 67 2.87 3.12 13.10
CA GLU A 67 3.07 2.11 12.07
C GLU A 67 4.37 1.34 12.33
N PHE A 68 4.25 0.26 13.11
CA PHE A 68 5.33 -0.71 13.28
C PHE A 68 5.27 -1.74 12.16
N TYR A 69 6.28 -1.73 11.28
CA TYR A 69 6.32 -2.54 10.07
C TYR A 69 6.85 -3.97 10.32
N PRO A 70 5.99 -5.02 10.30
CA PRO A 70 6.39 -6.41 10.48
C PRO A 70 6.84 -7.08 9.18
N GLY A 71 6.85 -6.31 8.09
CA GLY A 71 7.07 -6.69 6.70
C GLY A 71 7.12 -5.43 5.84
N TRP A 72 6.93 -5.52 4.52
CA TRP A 72 6.96 -4.35 3.63
C TRP A 72 6.12 -4.55 2.36
N LEU A 73 5.89 -3.45 1.63
CA LEU A 73 5.20 -3.47 0.35
C LEU A 73 6.11 -4.00 -0.77
N ASP A 74 5.49 -4.60 -1.80
CA ASP A 74 6.19 -5.11 -2.98
C ASP A 74 5.96 -4.25 -4.22
N HIS A 75 6.81 -4.46 -5.22
CA HIS A 75 6.63 -3.95 -6.59
C HIS A 75 6.73 -5.08 -7.61
N TRP A 76 6.03 -4.96 -8.73
CA TRP A 76 6.17 -5.93 -9.83
C TRP A 76 7.62 -6.00 -10.33
N GLY A 77 8.16 -7.22 -10.41
CA GLY A 77 9.51 -7.48 -10.90
C GLY A 77 10.61 -7.34 -9.84
N THR A 78 10.26 -7.14 -8.57
CA THR A 78 11.20 -7.21 -7.43
C THR A 78 11.03 -8.50 -6.63
N PRO A 79 12.04 -8.93 -5.85
CA PRO A 79 11.84 -9.97 -4.84
C PRO A 79 10.75 -9.57 -3.84
N HIS A 80 10.04 -10.56 -3.31
CA HIS A 80 9.08 -10.38 -2.22
C HIS A 80 9.78 -9.91 -0.95
N SER A 81 9.23 -8.87 -0.32
CA SER A 81 9.76 -8.26 0.87
C SER A 81 9.44 -9.09 2.10
N VAL A 82 10.46 -9.39 2.91
CA VAL A 82 10.31 -10.21 4.12
C VAL A 82 11.06 -9.62 5.30
N VAL A 83 10.50 -9.77 6.50
CA VAL A 83 11.11 -9.42 7.78
C VAL A 83 10.94 -10.59 8.75
N SER A 84 12.00 -11.00 9.43
CA SER A 84 11.95 -12.19 10.28
C SER A 84 11.02 -12.03 11.49
N SER A 85 10.30 -13.10 11.84
CA SER A 85 9.45 -13.14 13.03
C SER A 85 10.20 -12.77 14.32
N GLU A 86 11.48 -13.15 14.42
CA GLU A 86 12.35 -12.81 15.55
C GLU A 86 12.59 -11.30 15.66
N ALA A 87 12.90 -10.62 14.55
CA ALA A 87 13.13 -9.19 14.56
C ALA A 87 11.86 -8.43 14.95
N VAL A 88 10.71 -8.86 14.41
CA VAL A 88 9.39 -8.29 14.73
C VAL A 88 9.06 -8.47 16.21
N ALA A 89 9.18 -9.70 16.74
CA ALA A 89 8.89 -9.99 18.13
C ALA A 89 9.81 -9.23 19.09
N THR A 90 11.11 -9.15 18.78
CA THR A 90 12.10 -8.44 19.60
C THR A 90 11.79 -6.94 19.69
N HIS A 91 11.54 -6.28 18.56
CA HIS A 91 11.25 -4.84 18.55
C HIS A 91 9.89 -4.53 19.20
N LEU A 92 8.88 -5.38 18.99
CA LEU A 92 7.60 -5.23 19.68
C LEU A 92 7.77 -5.34 21.20
N ASP A 93 8.52 -6.33 21.68
CA ASP A 93 8.79 -6.51 23.11
C ASP A 93 9.52 -5.30 23.70
N MET A 94 10.53 -4.79 22.99
CA MET A 94 11.27 -3.60 23.38
C MET A 94 10.38 -2.36 23.52
N MET A 95 9.44 -2.13 22.59
CA MET A 95 8.51 -1.01 22.64
C MET A 95 7.49 -1.15 23.79
N LEU A 96 6.92 -2.34 23.96
CA LEU A 96 5.95 -2.59 25.03
C LEU A 96 6.61 -2.53 26.42
N ALA A 97 7.87 -2.95 26.56
CA ALA A 97 8.64 -2.87 27.81
C ALA A 97 8.78 -1.44 28.35
N ILE A 98 8.77 -0.43 27.47
CA ILE A 98 8.84 0.99 27.86
C ILE A 98 7.46 1.66 27.87
N ASN A 99 6.38 0.88 27.86
CA ASN A 99 5.00 1.34 27.86
C ASN A 99 4.65 2.23 26.65
N ALA A 100 5.30 2.00 25.51
CA ALA A 100 4.89 2.62 24.25
C ALA A 100 3.63 1.91 23.70
N SER A 101 2.71 2.69 23.15
CA SER A 101 1.60 2.19 22.34
C SER A 101 2.10 1.86 20.93
N VAL A 102 1.59 0.79 20.33
CA VAL A 102 2.06 0.30 19.03
C VAL A 102 0.87 -0.12 18.18
N ASN A 103 0.86 0.31 16.92
CA ASN A 103 0.01 -0.26 15.88
C ASN A 103 0.88 -1.06 14.89
N VAL A 104 0.53 -2.33 14.66
CA VAL A 104 1.27 -3.22 13.76
C VAL A 104 0.75 -3.01 12.33
N TYR A 105 1.55 -2.37 11.48
CA TYR A 105 1.20 -2.06 10.09
C TYR A 105 1.98 -2.96 9.13
N LEU A 106 1.42 -4.03 8.55
CA LEU A 106 0.06 -4.52 8.70
C LEU A 106 0.02 -5.77 9.57
N MET A 107 -0.99 -5.87 10.43
CA MET A 107 -1.33 -7.12 11.11
C MET A 107 -1.91 -8.14 10.12
N HIS A 108 -2.74 -7.68 9.19
CA HIS A 108 -3.28 -8.42 8.06
C HIS A 108 -3.35 -7.44 6.88
N GLY A 109 -2.69 -7.76 5.77
CA GLY A 109 -2.68 -6.86 4.61
C GLY A 109 -3.77 -7.17 3.57
N GLY A 110 -3.92 -8.44 3.17
CA GLY A 110 -4.98 -8.88 2.27
C GLY A 110 -4.66 -8.66 0.79
N THR A 111 -5.63 -8.14 0.02
CA THR A 111 -5.55 -8.10 -1.45
C THR A 111 -6.05 -6.76 -2.00
N ASN A 112 -5.28 -6.20 -2.94
CA ASN A 112 -5.69 -5.08 -3.78
C ASN A 112 -6.49 -5.59 -5.00
N PHE A 113 -7.79 -5.85 -4.83
CA PHE A 113 -8.64 -6.36 -5.91
C PHE A 113 -8.87 -5.37 -7.05
N GLY A 114 -8.99 -5.88 -8.27
CA GLY A 114 -9.28 -5.06 -9.45
C GLY A 114 -8.12 -4.10 -9.76
N LEU A 115 -8.44 -2.82 -9.96
CA LEU A 115 -7.49 -1.76 -10.33
C LEU A 115 -7.28 -0.77 -9.18
N THR A 116 -7.21 -1.29 -7.95
CA THR A 116 -6.92 -0.53 -6.73
C THR A 116 -5.46 -0.52 -6.26
N PRO A 117 -4.52 -1.39 -6.73
CA PRO A 117 -3.13 -1.30 -6.31
C PRO A 117 -2.54 0.09 -6.57
N GLY A 118 -1.75 0.59 -5.61
CA GLY A 118 -1.01 1.84 -5.76
C GLY A 118 0.26 1.70 -6.58
N SER A 119 1.04 2.78 -6.62
CA SER A 119 2.36 2.82 -7.24
C SER A 119 3.28 3.79 -6.52
N ASN A 120 4.59 3.62 -6.67
CA ASN A 120 5.58 4.60 -6.25
C ASN A 120 6.33 5.15 -7.46
N LEU A 121 6.75 6.40 -7.36
CA LEU A 121 7.65 7.05 -8.31
C LEU A 121 8.87 7.56 -7.53
N VAL A 122 9.96 6.78 -7.57
CA VAL A 122 11.24 7.15 -6.95
C VAL A 122 12.25 7.49 -8.05
N GLU A 123 12.87 6.48 -8.65
CA GLU A 123 13.71 6.64 -9.86
C GLU A 123 12.94 6.30 -11.14
N ARG A 124 11.95 5.41 -11.03
CA ARG A 124 11.05 4.97 -12.09
C ARG A 124 9.67 4.69 -11.52
N PHE A 125 8.68 4.57 -12.39
CA PHE A 125 7.35 4.09 -12.02
C PHE A 125 7.43 2.63 -11.55
N MET A 126 6.84 2.34 -10.39
CA MET A 126 6.82 1.03 -9.76
C MET A 126 5.40 0.72 -9.29
N ALA A 127 4.69 -0.13 -10.02
CA ALA A 127 3.35 -0.58 -9.64
C ALA A 127 3.43 -1.63 -8.53
N CYS A 128 2.57 -1.49 -7.52
CA CYS A 128 2.38 -2.50 -6.49
C CYS A 128 1.64 -3.72 -7.07
N PRO A 129 1.91 -4.94 -6.59
CA PRO A 129 1.17 -6.12 -7.02
C PRO A 129 -0.25 -6.17 -6.44
N THR A 130 -1.04 -7.11 -6.97
CA THR A 130 -2.40 -7.41 -6.48
C THR A 130 -2.38 -7.93 -5.05
N SER A 131 -1.41 -8.80 -4.72
CA SER A 131 -1.23 -9.26 -3.35
C SER A 131 -0.79 -8.09 -2.48
N TYR A 132 -1.43 -7.96 -1.32
CA TYR A 132 -1.00 -7.08 -0.24
C TYR A 132 -0.68 -7.92 1.01
N ASP A 133 -0.14 -9.13 0.81
CA ASP A 133 0.27 -10.04 1.89
C ASP A 133 1.19 -9.36 2.91
N TYR A 134 2.10 -8.53 2.39
CA TYR A 134 3.01 -7.66 3.16
C TYR A 134 4.04 -8.43 4.01
N ASP A 135 4.10 -9.77 3.94
CA ASP A 135 4.72 -10.61 4.96
C ASP A 135 4.15 -10.27 6.36
N ALA A 136 2.85 -9.97 6.42
CA ALA A 136 2.16 -9.64 7.65
C ALA A 136 2.05 -10.86 8.59
N PRO A 137 1.83 -10.65 9.90
CA PRO A 137 1.54 -11.74 10.83
C PRO A 137 0.38 -12.64 10.37
N ILE A 138 -0.65 -12.06 9.75
CA ILE A 138 -1.75 -12.79 9.11
C ILE A 138 -1.60 -12.66 7.59
N SER A 139 -1.48 -13.79 6.89
CA SER A 139 -1.26 -13.82 5.44
C SER A 139 -2.41 -13.19 4.66
N GLU A 140 -2.21 -12.98 3.35
CA GLU A 140 -3.24 -12.52 2.42
C GLU A 140 -4.54 -13.34 2.53
N ALA A 141 -4.44 -14.66 2.72
CA ALA A 141 -5.60 -15.55 2.82
C ALA A 141 -6.19 -15.68 4.23
N GLY A 142 -5.71 -14.88 5.19
CA GLY A 142 -6.15 -14.91 6.59
C GLY A 142 -5.49 -16.01 7.42
N ASP A 143 -4.41 -16.63 6.93
CA ASP A 143 -3.74 -17.72 7.65
C ASP A 143 -2.84 -17.14 8.75
N LEU A 144 -2.95 -17.71 9.96
CA LEU A 144 -2.10 -17.38 11.09
C LEU A 144 -0.71 -17.98 10.86
N THR A 145 0.30 -17.12 10.78
CA THR A 145 1.69 -17.50 10.52
C THR A 145 2.48 -17.73 11.82
N GLU A 146 3.72 -18.19 11.70
CA GLU A 146 4.66 -18.20 12.83
C GLU A 146 4.87 -16.80 13.42
N LYS A 147 4.83 -15.76 12.58
CA LYS A 147 4.94 -14.36 12.99
C LYS A 147 3.74 -13.91 13.82
N TYR A 148 2.52 -14.37 13.48
CA TYR A 148 1.34 -14.16 14.33
C TYR A 148 1.54 -14.73 15.73
N MET A 149 2.03 -15.97 15.83
CA MET A 149 2.26 -16.62 17.12
C MET A 149 3.31 -15.86 17.93
N ALA A 150 4.41 -15.45 17.30
CA ALA A 150 5.45 -14.67 17.96
C ALA A 150 4.95 -13.31 18.49
N VAL A 151 4.16 -12.58 17.68
CA VAL A 151 3.52 -11.32 18.11
C VAL A 151 2.55 -11.54 19.28
N ARG A 152 1.71 -12.58 19.20
CA ARG A 152 0.76 -12.95 20.25
C ARG A 152 1.47 -13.26 21.57
N ASP A 153 2.56 -14.02 21.52
CA ASP A 153 3.32 -14.41 22.71
C ASP A 153 3.99 -13.20 23.38
N VAL A 154 4.50 -12.24 22.60
CA VAL A 154 5.02 -10.97 23.13
C VAL A 154 3.92 -10.17 23.82
N ILE A 155 2.76 -9.99 23.19
CA ILE A 155 1.62 -9.27 23.78
C ILE A 155 1.19 -9.94 25.10
N GLY A 156 1.20 -11.28 25.15
CA GLY A 156 0.85 -12.06 26.33
C GLY A 156 1.75 -11.84 27.55
N LYS A 157 2.94 -11.25 27.38
CA LYS A 157 3.81 -10.83 28.49
C LYS A 157 3.27 -9.58 29.22
N TYR A 158 2.53 -8.72 28.51
CA TYR A 158 2.11 -7.40 28.99
C TYR A 158 0.61 -7.32 29.30
N LEU A 159 -0.21 -8.10 28.59
CA LEU A 159 -1.66 -8.09 28.72
C LEU A 159 -2.21 -9.53 28.79
N PRO A 160 -3.29 -9.76 29.58
CA PRO A 160 -3.95 -11.05 29.58
C PRO A 160 -4.51 -11.34 28.18
N LEU A 161 -4.11 -12.47 27.61
CA LEU A 161 -4.68 -12.93 26.35
C LEU A 161 -6.12 -13.42 26.57
N PRO A 162 -7.03 -13.19 25.61
CA PRO A 162 -8.40 -13.69 25.71
C PRO A 162 -8.40 -15.22 25.82
N SER A 163 -9.32 -15.77 26.61
CA SER A 163 -9.47 -17.22 26.81
C SER A 163 -10.11 -17.95 25.63
N MET A 164 -10.04 -17.37 24.43
CA MET A 164 -10.58 -17.94 23.21
C MET A 164 -9.56 -18.85 22.54
N GLU A 165 -10.04 -19.92 21.91
CA GLU A 165 -9.20 -20.76 21.07
C GLU A 165 -8.74 -19.96 19.84
N THR A 166 -7.48 -20.17 19.48
CA THR A 166 -6.92 -19.59 18.25
C THR A 166 -7.63 -20.21 17.05
N PRO A 167 -8.21 -19.40 16.13
CA PRO A 167 -8.86 -19.92 14.94
C PRO A 167 -7.93 -20.79 14.10
N THR A 168 -8.48 -21.83 13.47
CA THR A 168 -7.73 -22.65 12.50
C THR A 168 -7.73 -21.98 11.13
N ASN A 169 -6.62 -22.10 10.41
CA ASN A 169 -6.49 -21.62 9.04
C ASN A 169 -7.54 -22.28 8.12
N SER A 170 -8.03 -21.51 7.15
CA SER A 170 -9.06 -21.98 6.21
C SER A 170 -8.50 -23.07 5.29
N SER A 171 -9.33 -24.06 4.95
CA SER A 171 -8.95 -25.09 3.98
C SER A 171 -8.76 -24.49 2.59
N LYS A 172 -7.68 -24.87 1.90
CA LYS A 172 -7.43 -24.48 0.50
C LYS A 172 -7.74 -25.67 -0.41
N PHE A 173 -8.32 -25.41 -1.58
CA PHE A 173 -8.70 -26.46 -2.53
C PHE A 173 -8.06 -26.21 -3.90
N ALA A 174 -7.39 -27.23 -4.44
CA ALA A 174 -6.82 -27.21 -5.78
C ALA A 174 -7.85 -27.75 -6.77
N TYR A 175 -8.66 -26.87 -7.38
CA TYR A 175 -9.71 -27.25 -8.33
C TYR A 175 -9.20 -27.94 -9.61
N GLY A 176 -7.89 -27.88 -9.87
CA GLY A 176 -7.27 -28.45 -11.07
C GLY A 176 -7.31 -27.48 -12.25
N THR A 177 -7.15 -28.03 -13.44
CA THR A 177 -7.03 -27.25 -14.68
C THR A 177 -8.40 -26.88 -15.24
N VAL A 178 -8.58 -25.60 -15.56
CA VAL A 178 -9.72 -25.09 -16.33
C VAL A 178 -9.23 -24.73 -17.73
N GLN A 179 -9.82 -25.33 -18.76
CA GLN A 179 -9.47 -25.01 -20.15
C GLN A 179 -10.21 -23.74 -20.60
N LEU A 180 -9.48 -22.84 -21.26
CA LEU A 180 -10.01 -21.58 -21.78
C LEU A 180 -9.96 -21.59 -23.31
N GLU A 181 -10.98 -21.03 -23.94
CA GLU A 181 -11.04 -20.79 -25.38
C GLU A 181 -11.09 -19.28 -25.65
N ALA A 182 -10.41 -18.82 -26.69
CA ALA A 182 -10.41 -17.41 -27.06
C ALA A 182 -11.81 -17.00 -27.54
N SER A 183 -12.37 -15.94 -26.95
CA SER A 183 -13.70 -15.44 -27.32
C SER A 183 -13.67 -14.28 -28.33
N GLY A 184 -12.51 -13.70 -28.60
CA GLY A 184 -12.36 -12.53 -29.47
C GLY A 184 -11.07 -11.74 -29.16
N THR A 185 -10.86 -10.64 -29.88
CA THR A 185 -9.72 -9.74 -29.72
C THR A 185 -10.08 -8.44 -29.01
N LEU A 186 -9.07 -7.68 -28.55
CA LEU A 186 -9.29 -6.33 -28.02
C LEU A 186 -9.85 -5.38 -29.08
N THR A 187 -9.51 -5.59 -30.36
CA THR A 187 -10.02 -4.80 -31.49
C THR A 187 -11.52 -5.06 -31.72
N ASP A 188 -11.96 -6.32 -31.61
CA ASP A 188 -13.39 -6.66 -31.67
C ASP A 188 -14.16 -5.98 -30.52
N LEU A 189 -13.58 -5.98 -29.33
CA LEU A 189 -14.17 -5.29 -28.17
C LEU A 189 -14.21 -3.77 -28.40
N ALA A 190 -13.16 -3.17 -28.97
CA ALA A 190 -13.09 -1.73 -29.24
C ALA A 190 -14.27 -1.21 -30.06
N GLN A 191 -14.71 -1.99 -31.06
CA GLN A 191 -15.85 -1.66 -31.92
C GLN A 191 -17.19 -1.58 -31.16
N THR A 192 -17.26 -2.17 -29.97
CA THR A 192 -18.46 -2.15 -29.12
C THR A 192 -18.44 -1.04 -28.06
N LEU A 193 -17.29 -0.39 -27.84
CA LEU A 193 -17.12 0.62 -26.81
C LEU A 193 -17.51 2.02 -27.32
N PRO A 194 -17.99 2.92 -26.44
CA PRO A 194 -18.21 4.31 -26.80
C PRO A 194 -16.86 4.98 -27.13
N ALA A 195 -16.80 5.66 -28.27
CA ALA A 195 -15.61 6.37 -28.72
C ALA A 195 -15.80 7.90 -28.63
N GLN A 196 -14.75 8.60 -28.20
CA GLN A 196 -14.68 10.06 -28.21
C GLN A 196 -13.64 10.51 -29.24
N GLN A 197 -14.09 11.32 -30.20
CA GLN A 197 -13.22 11.91 -31.22
C GLN A 197 -12.50 13.14 -30.65
N SER A 198 -11.22 13.28 -30.96
CA SER A 198 -10.38 14.41 -30.53
C SER A 198 -9.20 14.57 -31.48
N ASP A 199 -8.76 15.81 -31.69
CA ASP A 199 -7.59 16.13 -32.52
C ASP A 199 -6.26 15.68 -31.87
N ALA A 200 -6.26 15.45 -30.56
CA ALA A 200 -5.12 14.96 -29.80
C ALA A 200 -5.54 13.86 -28.80
N PRO A 201 -4.63 12.92 -28.44
CA PRO A 201 -4.93 11.89 -27.44
C PRO A 201 -5.32 12.52 -26.10
N MET A 202 -6.50 12.15 -25.59
CA MET A 202 -7.01 12.61 -24.29
C MET A 202 -6.47 11.73 -23.16
N THR A 203 -6.24 12.28 -21.96
CA THR A 203 -5.89 11.45 -20.79
C THR A 203 -7.11 10.69 -20.27
N PHE A 204 -6.90 9.73 -19.35
CA PHE A 204 -7.99 9.02 -18.69
C PHE A 204 -8.94 10.00 -17.97
N GLU A 205 -8.41 10.98 -17.25
CA GLU A 205 -9.19 11.97 -16.49
C GLU A 205 -10.00 12.89 -17.43
N ALA A 206 -9.42 13.26 -18.57
CA ALA A 206 -10.13 14.05 -19.58
C ALA A 206 -11.30 13.27 -20.21
N LEU A 207 -11.21 11.94 -20.24
CA LEU A 207 -12.28 11.03 -20.62
C LEU A 207 -13.22 10.67 -19.45
N SER A 208 -13.01 11.27 -18.27
CA SER A 208 -13.74 10.94 -17.03
C SER A 208 -13.64 9.46 -16.62
N LEU A 209 -12.50 8.82 -16.92
CA LEU A 209 -12.17 7.46 -16.52
C LEU A 209 -11.17 7.50 -15.36
N SER A 210 -11.46 6.78 -14.28
CA SER A 210 -10.59 6.72 -13.11
C SER A 210 -9.55 5.61 -13.17
N ASN A 211 -9.82 4.55 -13.95
CA ASN A 211 -8.97 3.37 -14.10
C ASN A 211 -9.42 2.57 -15.34
N GLY A 212 -8.62 1.58 -15.75
CA GLY A 212 -8.96 0.66 -16.83
C GLY A 212 -7.95 0.63 -17.96
N VAL A 213 -8.45 0.36 -19.16
CA VAL A 213 -7.71 0.38 -20.41
C VAL A 213 -8.43 1.33 -21.36
N VAL A 214 -7.68 2.24 -21.99
CA VAL A 214 -8.19 3.12 -23.05
C VAL A 214 -7.55 2.72 -24.35
N ILE A 215 -8.36 2.65 -25.40
CA ILE A 215 -7.92 2.35 -26.75
C ILE A 215 -7.85 3.67 -27.51
N TYR A 216 -6.66 3.97 -28.04
CA TYR A 216 -6.44 5.11 -28.92
C TYR A 216 -6.26 4.58 -30.34
N GLU A 217 -7.09 5.07 -31.26
CA GLU A 217 -7.09 4.65 -32.65
C GLU A 217 -6.86 5.88 -33.55
N THR A 218 -6.06 5.70 -34.60
CA THR A 218 -5.85 6.72 -35.63
C THR A 218 -5.49 6.06 -36.97
N VAL A 219 -5.71 6.79 -38.06
CA VAL A 219 -5.31 6.37 -39.41
C VAL A 219 -4.07 7.15 -39.82
N ILE A 220 -3.00 6.43 -40.17
CA ILE A 220 -1.76 7.03 -40.68
C ILE A 220 -1.99 7.42 -42.14
N ALA A 221 -2.36 8.68 -42.37
CA ALA A 221 -2.66 9.21 -43.71
C ALA A 221 -1.41 9.57 -44.55
N VAL A 222 -0.21 9.26 -44.06
CA VAL A 222 1.08 9.53 -44.72
C VAL A 222 1.75 8.20 -45.09
N ASN A 223 2.65 8.23 -46.08
CA ASN A 223 3.48 7.07 -46.43
C ASN A 223 4.90 7.29 -45.86
N PRO A 224 5.18 6.85 -44.62
CA PRO A 224 6.48 7.08 -44.00
C PRO A 224 7.58 6.22 -44.65
N TYR A 225 8.83 6.63 -44.48
CA TYR A 225 9.97 5.79 -44.84
C TYR A 225 9.98 4.50 -43.99
N ASP A 226 10.41 3.39 -44.59
CA ASP A 226 10.53 2.09 -43.94
C ASP A 226 12.01 1.79 -43.60
N PRO A 227 12.38 1.66 -42.31
CA PRO A 227 11.52 1.67 -41.11
C PRO A 227 11.15 3.07 -40.63
N ALA A 228 9.92 3.20 -40.11
CA ALA A 228 9.43 4.39 -39.43
C ALA A 228 9.59 4.26 -37.91
N ILE A 229 9.86 5.37 -37.22
CA ILE A 229 9.93 5.42 -35.75
C ILE A 229 8.64 6.02 -35.21
N LEU A 230 7.83 5.20 -34.52
CA LEU A 230 6.74 5.69 -33.69
C LEU A 230 7.30 6.19 -32.36
N LYS A 231 7.02 7.45 -32.01
CA LYS A 231 7.49 8.08 -30.77
C LYS A 231 6.33 8.64 -29.97
N PHE A 232 6.29 8.31 -28.69
CA PHE A 232 5.39 8.90 -27.71
C PHE A 232 6.14 9.93 -26.86
N ASN A 233 5.49 11.04 -26.50
CA ASN A 233 6.06 11.99 -25.54
C ASN A 233 6.10 11.37 -24.13
N SER A 234 5.06 10.62 -23.79
CA SER A 234 4.90 9.88 -22.54
C SER A 234 3.86 8.79 -22.72
N VAL A 235 4.03 7.68 -22.00
CA VAL A 235 3.03 6.63 -21.85
C VAL A 235 2.91 6.36 -20.36
N ASN A 236 1.72 6.57 -19.80
CA ASN A 236 1.45 6.44 -18.37
C ASN A 236 0.43 5.29 -18.18
N ASP A 237 0.84 4.03 -18.01
CA ASP A 237 2.23 3.56 -17.81
C ASP A 237 2.69 2.52 -18.83
N ARG A 238 1.76 1.93 -19.58
CA ARG A 238 2.07 0.91 -20.60
C ARG A 238 1.11 1.00 -21.78
N GLY A 239 1.66 0.85 -22.99
CA GLY A 239 0.90 0.81 -24.24
C GLY A 239 1.22 -0.45 -25.03
N TYR A 240 0.19 -1.04 -25.64
CA TYR A 240 0.31 -2.13 -26.61
C TYR A 240 -0.05 -1.55 -27.99
N VAL A 241 0.85 -1.68 -28.96
CA VAL A 241 0.71 -1.05 -30.27
C VAL A 241 0.41 -2.12 -31.31
N TYR A 242 -0.59 -1.85 -32.14
CA TYR A 242 -1.04 -2.69 -33.25
C TYR A 242 -1.08 -1.84 -34.52
N LEU A 243 -0.77 -2.44 -35.67
CA LEU A 243 -0.84 -1.79 -36.98
C LEU A 243 -1.45 -2.80 -37.96
N ASP A 244 -2.59 -2.42 -38.55
CA ASP A 244 -3.35 -3.25 -39.50
C ASP A 244 -3.83 -4.61 -38.96
N GLY A 245 -4.07 -4.69 -37.65
CA GLY A 245 -4.52 -5.91 -36.94
C GLY A 245 -3.36 -6.72 -36.40
#